data_AF-A0A937BZG5-F1
#
_entry.id   AF-A0A937BZG5-F1
#
_cell.length_a   1.000
_cell.length_b   1.000
_cell.length_c   1.000
_cell.angle_alpha   90.00
_cell.angle_beta   90.00
_cell.angle_gamma   90.00
#
_symmetry.space_group_name_H-M   'P 1'
#
loop_
_entity.id
_entity.type
_entity.pdbx_description
1 polymer ?
#
loop_
_entity_poly.entity_id
_entity_poly.type
_entity_poly.pdbx_seq_one_letter_code
_entity_poly.pdbx_strand_id
1 'polypeptide(L)'
;MKTDLRRSMLAAIALDGSNVAARLAVQHGVSRQSASAWLARLKTEGVITSSGVGRGVSYRLATLAQVQQVYMREGLSEDRVWRESIAPRLGDLPANVRDIWHYAVTEMVNNAIDHSASERVTVKLLRDALNSTVYVADEGEGIFLKIQRALNLYDPREAILELAKGKMTTDPANHTGEGIFFSSKVMDAFAIRSGTLHFMHDEWGADVLLERPAEAPGTLVLMRLANDSERRLNEVFDQFAAPEEYTFAKTIVPVRLAQHEGEKLVSRSQARRLTQRFELFQTVVLDFAGVEEIGQAFADEVFRVFRLAHPATALLPIHMTPAVDNMFKRAMKGSNT
;
A
#
# COMPACT_ATOMS: atom_id res chain seq x y z
N MET A 1 9.61 -22.43 -22.46
CA MET A 1 8.87 -22.82 -21.24
C MET A 1 7.60 -21.98 -21.23
N LYS A 2 6.41 -22.57 -21.04
CA LYS A 2 5.18 -21.77 -20.94
C LYS A 2 5.33 -20.75 -19.80
N THR A 3 4.85 -19.52 -19.99
CA THR A 3 5.00 -18.41 -19.03
C THR A 3 4.49 -18.80 -17.64
N ASP A 4 3.36 -19.50 -17.56
CA ASP A 4 2.75 -19.96 -16.31
C ASP A 4 3.64 -20.95 -15.53
N LEU A 5 4.31 -21.86 -16.24
CA LEU A 5 5.23 -22.82 -15.60
C LEU A 5 6.43 -22.08 -15.02
N ARG A 6 6.99 -21.11 -15.74
CA ARG A 6 8.10 -20.29 -15.25
C ARG A 6 7.71 -19.54 -13.98
N ARG A 7 6.57 -18.85 -14.00
CA ARG A 7 6.07 -18.09 -12.84
C ARG A 7 5.82 -19.00 -11.65
N SER A 8 5.19 -20.16 -11.86
CA SER A 8 4.96 -21.17 -10.82
C SER A 8 6.27 -21.65 -10.17
N MET A 9 7.31 -21.90 -10.97
CA MET A 9 8.61 -22.31 -10.44
C MET A 9 9.27 -21.23 -9.57
N LEU A 10 9.30 -19.99 -10.06
CA LEU A 10 9.89 -18.87 -9.33
C LEU A 10 9.12 -18.59 -8.04
N ALA A 11 7.78 -18.65 -8.08
CA ALA A 11 6.93 -18.50 -6.90
C ALA A 11 7.19 -19.60 -5.86
N ALA A 12 7.37 -20.85 -6.29
CA ALA A 12 7.70 -21.95 -5.39
C ALA A 12 9.04 -21.76 -4.66
N ILE A 13 10.03 -21.17 -5.33
CA ILE A 13 11.35 -20.81 -4.78
C ILE A 13 11.23 -19.63 -3.82
N ALA A 14 10.46 -18.60 -4.18
CA ALA A 14 10.25 -17.43 -3.35
C ALA A 14 9.54 -17.78 -2.03
N LEU A 15 8.61 -18.74 -2.06
CA LEU A 15 7.89 -19.22 -0.88
C LEU A 15 8.80 -20.01 0.08
N ASP A 16 9.62 -20.92 -0.44
CA ASP A 16 10.61 -21.67 0.32
C ASP A 16 11.72 -22.16 -0.63
N GLY A 17 12.98 -21.98 -0.25
CA GLY A 17 14.11 -22.46 -1.05
C GLY A 17 14.35 -23.97 -0.98
N SER A 18 13.69 -24.66 -0.05
CA SER A 18 13.99 -26.05 0.31
C SER A 18 13.14 -27.03 -0.50
N ASN A 19 13.71 -28.19 -0.84
CA ASN A 19 13.02 -29.30 -1.51
C ASN A 19 12.21 -28.90 -2.76
N VAL A 20 12.63 -27.84 -3.47
CA VAL A 20 11.84 -27.21 -4.55
C VAL A 20 11.52 -28.20 -5.67
N ALA A 21 12.50 -29.00 -6.11
CA ALA A 21 12.29 -30.00 -7.16
C ALA A 21 11.21 -31.03 -6.80
N ALA A 22 11.15 -31.44 -5.53
CA ALA A 22 10.14 -32.38 -5.05
C ALA A 22 8.74 -31.74 -5.02
N ARG A 23 8.64 -30.50 -4.55
CA ARG A 23 7.37 -29.75 -4.53
C ARG A 23 6.85 -29.49 -5.94
N LEU A 24 7.72 -29.07 -6.86
CA LEU A 24 7.35 -28.85 -8.27
C LEU A 24 6.93 -30.14 -8.98
N ALA A 25 7.61 -31.26 -8.70
CA ALA A 25 7.25 -32.56 -9.24
C ALA A 25 5.82 -32.96 -8.86
N VAL A 26 5.45 -32.78 -7.58
CA VAL A 26 4.09 -33.03 -7.10
C VAL A 26 3.10 -32.05 -7.73
N GLN A 27 3.40 -30.75 -7.71
CA GLN A 27 2.51 -29.70 -8.21
C GLN A 27 2.17 -29.85 -9.69
N HIS A 28 3.13 -30.25 -10.52
CA HIS A 28 2.96 -30.35 -11.98
C HIS A 28 2.79 -31.78 -12.49
N GLY A 29 2.73 -32.78 -11.60
CA GLY A 29 2.57 -34.19 -11.97
C GLY A 29 3.73 -34.75 -12.81
N VAL A 30 4.96 -34.30 -12.56
CA VAL A 30 6.17 -34.71 -13.31
C VAL A 30 7.18 -35.45 -12.43
N SER A 31 8.19 -36.06 -13.05
CA SER A 31 9.30 -36.67 -12.30
C SER A 31 10.17 -35.61 -11.61
N ARG A 32 10.79 -35.97 -10.48
CA ARG A 32 11.77 -35.11 -9.79
C ARG A 32 12.95 -34.76 -10.69
N GLN A 33 13.37 -35.66 -11.56
CA GLN A 33 14.44 -35.40 -12.52
C GLN A 33 14.04 -34.28 -13.50
N SER A 34 12.78 -34.28 -13.97
CA SER A 34 12.26 -33.22 -14.85
C SER A 34 12.23 -31.88 -14.14
N ALA A 35 11.72 -31.84 -12.90
CA ALA A 35 11.70 -30.62 -12.09
C ALA A 35 13.12 -30.10 -11.79
N SER A 36 14.08 -30.98 -11.50
CA SER A 36 15.49 -30.61 -11.31
C SER A 36 16.10 -30.05 -12.59
N ALA A 37 15.78 -30.60 -13.76
CA ALA A 37 16.24 -30.06 -15.05
C ALA A 37 15.68 -28.65 -15.29
N TRP A 38 14.43 -28.38 -14.91
CA TRP A 38 13.87 -27.03 -14.98
C TRP A 38 14.62 -26.06 -14.06
N LEU A 39 14.93 -26.45 -12.82
CA LEU A 39 15.70 -25.61 -11.89
C LEU A 39 17.13 -25.36 -12.40
N ALA A 40 17.78 -26.38 -12.97
CA ALA A 40 19.09 -26.23 -13.60
C ALA A 40 19.04 -25.19 -14.73
N ARG A 41 18.00 -25.21 -15.56
CA ARG A 41 17.78 -24.21 -16.60
C ARG A 41 17.62 -22.80 -16.03
N LEU A 42 16.77 -22.59 -15.02
CA LEU A 42 16.62 -21.28 -14.36
C LEU A 42 17.95 -20.77 -13.78
N LYS A 43 18.77 -21.68 -13.23
CA LYS A 43 20.11 -21.34 -12.72
C LYS A 43 21.06 -20.95 -13.84
N THR A 44 21.06 -21.67 -14.96
CA THR A 44 21.86 -21.31 -16.15
C THR A 44 21.44 -19.95 -16.73
N GLU A 45 20.15 -19.63 -16.69
CA GLU A 45 19.62 -18.31 -17.07
C GLU A 45 19.95 -17.21 -16.05
N GLY A 46 20.55 -17.54 -14.91
CA GLY A 46 20.99 -16.57 -13.89
C GLY A 46 19.87 -15.98 -13.03
N VAL A 47 18.63 -16.47 -13.15
CA VAL A 47 17.47 -15.92 -12.42
C VAL A 47 17.30 -16.49 -11.01
N ILE A 48 18.02 -17.56 -10.69
CA ILE A 48 18.06 -18.16 -9.35
C ILE A 48 19.50 -18.54 -8.96
N THR A 49 19.75 -18.59 -7.67
CA THR A 49 20.99 -19.12 -7.06
C THR A 49 20.67 -20.33 -6.20
N SER A 50 21.69 -21.13 -5.87
CA SER A 50 21.56 -22.29 -4.98
C SER A 50 22.72 -22.36 -4.00
N SER A 51 22.47 -22.70 -2.74
CA SER A 51 23.48 -22.99 -1.72
C SER A 51 23.24 -24.37 -1.09
N GLY A 52 24.25 -24.91 -0.41
CA GLY A 52 24.18 -26.24 0.22
C GLY A 52 24.48 -27.42 -0.72
N VAL A 53 24.46 -28.63 -0.17
CA VAL A 53 24.81 -29.88 -0.88
C VAL A 53 23.80 -30.99 -0.58
N GLY A 54 23.57 -31.87 -1.56
CA GLY A 54 22.67 -33.02 -1.44
C GLY A 54 21.25 -32.63 -0.99
N ARG A 55 20.82 -33.16 0.16
CA ARG A 55 19.50 -32.86 0.76
C ARG A 55 19.40 -31.46 1.36
N GLY A 56 20.53 -30.77 1.56
CA GLY A 56 20.60 -29.41 2.09
C GLY A 56 20.59 -28.32 1.01
N VAL A 57 20.35 -28.66 -0.26
CA VAL A 57 20.29 -27.65 -1.33
C VAL A 57 19.08 -26.73 -1.12
N SER A 58 19.35 -25.43 -1.08
CA SER A 58 18.33 -24.38 -0.99
C SER A 58 18.48 -23.42 -2.17
N TYR A 59 17.37 -23.12 -2.85
CA TYR A 59 17.31 -22.18 -3.96
C TYR A 59 16.81 -20.82 -3.49
N ARG A 60 17.27 -19.75 -4.16
CA ARG A 60 16.78 -18.39 -3.94
C ARG A 60 16.67 -17.67 -5.28
N LEU A 61 15.75 -16.71 -5.39
CA LEU A 61 15.75 -15.79 -6.54
C LEU A 61 17.05 -14.98 -6.55
N ALA A 62 17.61 -14.78 -7.74
CA ALA A 62 18.80 -13.94 -7.90
C ALA A 62 18.39 -12.47 -7.99
N THR A 63 19.22 -11.58 -7.44
CA THR A 63 19.12 -10.14 -7.68
C THR A 63 19.54 -9.86 -9.11
N LEU A 64 18.58 -9.45 -9.94
CA LEU A 64 18.81 -9.14 -11.36
C LEU A 64 19.25 -7.68 -11.55
N ALA A 65 18.74 -6.78 -10.72
CA ALA A 65 19.18 -5.39 -10.70
C ALA A 65 19.09 -4.84 -9.28
N GLN A 66 20.02 -3.94 -8.94
CA GLN A 66 19.98 -3.18 -7.71
C GLN A 66 20.61 -1.81 -7.89
N VAL A 67 20.11 -0.84 -7.14
CA VAL A 67 20.76 0.45 -6.94
C VAL A 67 20.45 0.93 -5.54
N GLN A 68 21.39 1.61 -4.92
CA GLN A 68 21.17 2.39 -3.71
C GLN A 68 21.91 3.71 -3.89
N GLN A 69 21.17 4.80 -3.85
CA GLN A 69 21.70 6.14 -4.05
C GLN A 69 21.18 7.06 -2.95
N VAL A 70 22.07 7.91 -2.46
CA VAL A 70 21.74 8.98 -1.52
C VAL A 70 21.85 10.30 -2.27
N TYR A 71 20.80 11.11 -2.16
CA TYR A 71 20.71 12.43 -2.78
C TYR A 71 20.67 13.50 -1.70
N MET A 72 21.35 14.63 -1.93
CA MET A 72 21.05 15.85 -1.19
C MET A 72 19.65 16.30 -1.58
N ARG A 73 18.81 16.65 -0.59
CA ARG A 73 17.43 17.09 -0.83
C ARG A 73 17.39 18.44 -1.54
N GLU A 74 18.29 19.36 -1.17
CA GLU A 74 18.37 20.68 -1.78
C GLU A 74 18.74 20.57 -3.26
N GLY A 75 17.88 21.11 -4.14
CA GLY A 75 18.04 21.03 -5.58
C GLY A 75 17.78 19.65 -6.19
N LEU A 76 17.24 18.70 -5.42
CA LEU A 76 16.79 17.42 -5.95
C LEU A 76 15.51 17.60 -6.76
N SER A 77 15.39 16.86 -7.86
CA SER A 77 14.11 16.62 -8.53
C SER A 77 13.86 15.12 -8.64
N GLU A 78 12.60 14.75 -8.57
CA GLU A 78 12.10 13.39 -8.74
C GLU A 78 12.42 12.81 -10.13
N ASP A 79 12.33 13.62 -11.18
CA ASP A 79 12.68 13.21 -12.55
C ASP A 79 14.16 12.83 -12.67
N ARG A 80 15.04 13.49 -11.89
CA ARG A 80 16.46 13.11 -11.81
C ARG A 80 16.62 11.73 -11.20
N VAL A 81 15.96 11.45 -10.07
CA VAL A 81 15.99 10.14 -9.41
C VAL A 81 15.49 9.05 -10.36
N TRP A 82 14.37 9.30 -11.05
CA TRP A 82 13.81 8.36 -12.00
C TRP A 82 14.80 8.03 -13.12
N ARG A 83 15.30 9.04 -13.84
CA ARG A 83 16.17 8.85 -15.01
C ARG A 83 17.53 8.23 -14.67
N GLU A 84 18.15 8.66 -13.57
CA GLU A 84 19.51 8.23 -13.21
C GLU A 84 19.52 6.87 -12.49
N SER A 85 18.61 6.67 -11.53
CA SER A 85 18.65 5.50 -10.64
C SER A 85 17.65 4.42 -11.01
N ILE A 86 16.40 4.75 -11.34
CA ILE A 86 15.33 3.75 -11.43
C ILE A 86 15.12 3.24 -12.85
N ALA A 87 14.83 4.12 -13.81
CA ALA A 87 14.49 3.75 -15.18
C ALA A 87 15.51 2.79 -15.84
N PRO A 88 16.84 2.96 -15.67
CA PRO A 88 17.81 2.04 -16.28
C PRO A 88 17.75 0.61 -15.74
N ARG A 89 17.13 0.37 -14.57
CA ARG A 89 17.02 -0.95 -13.91
C ARG A 89 15.70 -1.65 -14.26
N LEU A 90 14.77 -0.94 -14.88
CA LEU A 90 13.43 -1.40 -15.23
C LEU A 90 13.14 -1.33 -16.73
N GLY A 91 14.13 -0.97 -17.57
CA GLY A 91 13.93 -0.66 -18.99
C GLY A 91 13.37 -1.80 -19.85
N ASP A 92 13.59 -3.04 -19.45
CA ASP A 92 13.09 -4.26 -20.09
C ASP A 92 11.69 -4.69 -19.60
N LEU A 93 11.11 -4.01 -18.62
CA LEU A 93 9.75 -4.30 -18.14
C LEU A 93 8.66 -3.75 -19.08
N PRO A 94 7.45 -4.34 -19.05
CA PRO A 94 6.30 -3.84 -19.81
C PRO A 94 6.03 -2.36 -19.56
N ALA A 95 5.50 -1.66 -20.57
CA ALA A 95 5.25 -0.22 -20.49
C ALA A 95 4.35 0.16 -19.32
N ASN A 96 3.23 -0.56 -19.12
CA ASN A 96 2.31 -0.32 -18.01
C ASN A 96 2.98 -0.47 -16.63
N VAL A 97 3.90 -1.42 -16.48
CA VAL A 97 4.68 -1.63 -15.25
C VAL A 97 5.65 -0.47 -15.03
N ARG A 98 6.33 -0.01 -16.10
CA ARG A 98 7.22 1.16 -16.03
C ARG A 98 6.46 2.44 -15.72
N ASP A 99 5.25 2.62 -16.24
CA ASP A 99 4.41 3.80 -15.98
C ASP A 99 3.97 3.85 -14.50
N ILE A 100 3.57 2.71 -13.92
CA ILE A 100 3.25 2.61 -12.48
C ILE A 100 4.48 2.97 -11.63
N TRP A 101 5.66 2.41 -11.98
CA TRP A 101 6.89 2.72 -11.25
C TRP A 101 7.31 4.17 -11.38
N HIS A 102 7.15 4.76 -12.57
CA HIS A 102 7.46 6.16 -12.80
C HIS A 102 6.62 7.03 -11.87
N TYR A 103 5.29 6.87 -11.92
CA TYR A 103 4.35 7.61 -11.08
C TYR A 103 4.67 7.47 -9.58
N ALA A 104 4.74 6.24 -9.08
CA ALA A 104 4.85 6.03 -7.63
C ALA A 104 6.21 6.48 -7.07
N VAL A 105 7.30 6.28 -7.81
CA VAL A 105 8.62 6.79 -7.39
C VAL A 105 8.61 8.31 -7.37
N THR A 106 8.06 8.97 -8.38
CA THR A 106 8.03 10.44 -8.44
C THR A 106 7.21 11.01 -7.30
N GLU A 107 6.03 10.45 -7.02
CA GLU A 107 5.21 10.86 -5.88
C GLU A 107 5.94 10.69 -4.55
N MET A 108 6.61 9.55 -4.31
CA MET A 108 7.28 9.31 -3.03
C MET A 108 8.53 10.18 -2.85
N VAL A 109 9.26 10.46 -3.93
CA VAL A 109 10.42 11.36 -3.89
C VAL A 109 9.98 12.81 -3.69
N ASN A 110 8.92 13.28 -4.35
CA ASN A 110 8.37 14.62 -4.13
C ASN A 110 7.93 14.80 -2.67
N ASN A 111 7.19 13.84 -2.12
CA ASN A 111 6.83 13.87 -0.70
C ASN A 111 8.07 13.96 0.22
N ALA A 112 9.15 13.24 -0.09
CA ALA A 112 10.39 13.35 0.68
C ALA A 112 11.07 14.72 0.51
N ILE A 113 11.05 15.32 -0.68
CA ILE A 113 11.64 16.65 -0.94
C ILE A 113 10.88 17.75 -0.19
N ASP A 114 9.55 17.72 -0.26
CA ASP A 114 8.68 18.81 0.18
C ASP A 114 8.33 18.72 1.66
N HIS A 115 8.28 17.51 2.21
CA HIS A 115 7.72 17.30 3.54
C HIS A 115 8.68 16.70 4.56
N SER A 116 9.78 16.05 4.19
CA SER A 116 10.64 15.39 5.19
C SER A 116 11.39 16.38 6.10
N ALA A 117 11.75 17.56 5.57
CA ALA A 117 12.75 18.46 6.14
C ALA A 117 14.14 17.82 6.39
N SER A 118 14.41 16.65 5.79
CA SER A 118 15.71 15.96 5.91
C SER A 118 16.78 16.62 5.03
N GLU A 119 18.06 16.47 5.36
CA GLU A 119 19.17 16.88 4.47
C GLU A 119 19.23 15.98 3.23
N ARG A 120 18.84 14.70 3.38
CA ARG A 120 19.10 13.66 2.37
C ARG A 120 17.89 12.78 2.14
N VAL A 121 17.78 12.30 0.91
CA VAL A 121 16.81 11.27 0.50
C VAL A 121 17.58 10.08 -0.02
N THR A 122 17.31 8.91 0.54
CA THR A 122 17.87 7.63 0.11
C THR A 122 16.87 6.89 -0.74
N VAL A 123 17.29 6.47 -1.94
CA VAL A 123 16.48 5.68 -2.85
C VAL A 123 17.19 4.36 -3.13
N LYS A 124 16.47 3.25 -2.94
CA LYS A 124 16.98 1.91 -3.19
C LYS A 124 16.02 1.13 -4.06
N LEU A 125 16.54 0.40 -5.03
CA LEU A 125 15.81 -0.57 -5.83
C LEU A 125 16.47 -1.94 -5.70
N LEU A 126 15.62 -2.95 -5.55
CA LEU A 126 15.98 -4.36 -5.60
C LEU A 126 15.01 -5.04 -6.56
N ARG A 127 15.55 -5.72 -7.57
CA ARG A 127 14.75 -6.46 -8.55
C ARG A 127 15.22 -7.89 -8.63
N ASP A 128 14.28 -8.81 -8.50
CA ASP A 128 14.46 -10.22 -8.81
C ASP A 128 13.63 -10.62 -10.05
N ALA A 129 13.52 -11.92 -10.31
CA ALA A 129 12.81 -12.43 -11.48
C ALA A 129 11.27 -12.27 -11.41
N LEU A 130 10.70 -12.12 -10.21
CA LEU A 130 9.26 -11.97 -9.98
C LEU A 130 8.87 -10.50 -9.77
N ASN A 131 9.63 -9.78 -8.94
CA ASN A 131 9.21 -8.48 -8.42
C ASN A 131 10.32 -7.44 -8.52
N SER A 132 9.90 -6.19 -8.58
CA SER A 132 10.71 -5.03 -8.27
C SER A 132 10.25 -4.45 -6.95
N THR A 133 11.20 -4.03 -6.11
CA THR A 133 10.92 -3.36 -4.84
C THR A 133 11.73 -2.07 -4.78
N VAL A 134 11.06 -0.95 -4.51
CA VAL A 134 11.69 0.35 -4.33
C VAL A 134 11.47 0.83 -2.90
N TYR A 135 12.50 1.44 -2.33
CA TYR A 135 12.49 2.10 -1.05
C TYR A 135 12.82 3.57 -1.25
N VAL A 136 12.04 4.45 -0.63
CA VAL A 136 12.34 5.87 -0.51
C VAL A 136 12.40 6.19 0.97
N ALA A 137 13.53 6.73 1.43
CA ALA A 137 13.75 6.99 2.84
C ALA A 137 14.32 8.39 3.08
N ASP A 138 13.87 9.01 4.15
CA ASP A 138 14.41 10.25 4.69
C ASP A 138 14.70 10.09 6.20
N GLU A 139 15.51 10.99 6.75
CA GLU A 139 15.84 11.07 8.18
C GLU A 139 15.17 12.29 8.83
N GLY A 140 13.98 12.65 8.35
CA GLY A 140 13.22 13.83 8.75
C GLY A 140 12.43 13.66 10.05
N GLU A 141 11.42 14.51 10.24
CA GLU A 141 10.53 14.45 11.42
C GLU A 141 9.62 13.21 11.45
N GLY A 142 9.41 12.58 10.29
CA GLY A 142 8.51 11.44 10.15
C GLY A 142 7.07 11.82 9.78
N ILE A 143 6.52 11.14 8.79
CA ILE A 143 5.21 11.47 8.20
C ILE A 143 4.05 11.43 9.21
N PHE A 144 4.00 10.44 10.11
CA PHE A 144 2.87 10.33 11.05
C PHE A 144 2.90 11.46 12.09
N LEU A 145 4.07 11.81 12.60
CA LEU A 145 4.24 12.93 13.54
C LEU A 145 3.93 14.27 12.86
N LYS A 146 4.36 14.44 11.60
CA LYS A 146 4.03 15.61 10.79
C LYS A 146 2.53 15.79 10.63
N ILE A 147 1.82 14.75 10.23
CA ILE A 147 0.37 14.77 10.03
C ILE A 147 -0.35 14.99 11.37
N GLN A 148 0.09 14.33 12.43
CA GLN A 148 -0.44 14.51 13.77
C GLN A 148 -0.40 15.99 14.18
N ARG A 149 0.74 16.65 14.00
CA ARG A 149 0.89 18.09 14.31
C ARG A 149 0.03 18.96 13.41
N ALA A 150 0.05 18.71 12.10
CA ALA A 150 -0.68 19.52 11.12
C ALA A 150 -2.20 19.48 11.32
N LEU A 151 -2.74 18.34 11.76
CA LEU A 151 -4.18 18.14 11.99
C LEU A 151 -4.57 18.20 13.47
N ASN A 152 -3.61 18.49 14.36
CA ASN A 152 -3.79 18.49 15.82
C ASN A 152 -4.45 17.19 16.34
N LEU A 153 -3.98 16.05 15.84
CA LEU A 153 -4.48 14.73 16.19
C LEU A 153 -3.99 14.32 17.57
N TYR A 154 -4.83 13.59 18.30
CA TYR A 154 -4.48 13.16 19.66
C TYR A 154 -3.37 12.11 19.66
N ASP A 155 -3.38 11.21 18.67
CA ASP A 155 -2.47 10.07 18.55
C ASP A 155 -1.93 9.99 17.11
N PRO A 156 -0.62 9.72 16.89
CA PRO A 156 -0.06 9.55 15.54
C PRO A 156 -0.69 8.40 14.76
N ARG A 157 -1.32 7.41 15.41
CA ARG A 157 -2.09 6.34 14.75
C ARG A 157 -3.28 6.93 13.96
N GLU A 158 -3.86 8.05 14.39
CA GLU A 158 -4.93 8.74 13.67
C GLU A 158 -4.47 9.28 12.31
N ALA A 159 -3.17 9.57 12.12
CA ALA A 159 -2.62 10.02 10.84
C ALA A 159 -2.78 8.99 9.71
N ILE A 160 -2.78 7.70 10.06
CA ILE A 160 -2.94 6.61 9.07
C ILE A 160 -4.34 6.64 8.47
N LEU A 161 -5.35 6.87 9.30
CA LEU A 161 -6.72 7.02 8.83
C LEU A 161 -6.84 8.20 7.87
N GLU A 162 -6.13 9.30 8.14
CA GLU A 162 -6.11 10.48 7.26
C GLU A 162 -5.40 10.22 5.92
N LEU A 163 -4.34 9.40 5.91
CA LEU A 163 -3.68 8.95 4.68
C LEU A 163 -4.57 7.97 3.90
N ALA A 164 -5.24 7.04 4.59
CA ALA A 164 -6.12 6.05 3.98
C ALA A 164 -7.33 6.69 3.28
N LYS A 165 -7.82 7.84 3.76
CA LYS A 165 -8.87 8.62 3.10
C LYS A 165 -8.43 9.23 1.77
N GLY A 166 -7.15 9.61 1.65
CA GLY A 166 -6.64 10.40 0.52
C GLY A 166 -6.98 11.90 0.62
N LYS A 167 -6.62 12.67 -0.41
CA LYS A 167 -6.76 14.16 -0.50
C LYS A 167 -6.12 14.92 0.68
N MET A 168 -5.13 14.31 1.32
CA MET A 168 -4.49 14.87 2.52
C MET A 168 -3.18 15.51 2.11
N THR A 169 -3.04 16.80 2.39
CA THR A 169 -1.82 17.56 2.17
C THR A 169 -1.68 18.62 3.24
N THR A 170 -0.45 18.91 3.65
CA THR A 170 -0.13 20.07 4.51
C THR A 170 0.19 21.32 3.68
N ASP A 171 0.24 21.20 2.35
CA ASP A 171 0.47 22.29 1.40
C ASP A 171 -0.47 22.16 0.18
N PRO A 172 -1.72 22.64 0.30
CA PRO A 172 -2.71 22.57 -0.78
C PRO A 172 -2.39 23.43 -2.00
N ALA A 173 -1.46 24.39 -1.90
CA ALA A 173 -1.11 25.26 -3.02
C ALA A 173 -0.25 24.52 -4.06
N ASN A 174 0.54 23.53 -3.60
CA ASN A 174 1.49 22.79 -4.44
C ASN A 174 1.12 21.30 -4.58
N HIS A 175 0.29 20.75 -3.69
CA HIS A 175 -0.03 19.31 -3.69
C HIS A 175 -1.52 19.04 -3.57
N THR A 176 -2.00 18.03 -4.30
CA THR A 176 -3.39 17.56 -4.25
C THR A 176 -3.66 16.61 -3.07
N GLY A 177 -2.60 16.03 -2.48
CA GLY A 177 -2.70 15.05 -1.40
C GLY A 177 -3.16 13.66 -1.86
N GLU A 178 -2.97 13.36 -3.15
CA GLU A 178 -3.42 12.11 -3.78
C GLU A 178 -2.30 11.09 -4.00
N GLY A 179 -1.05 11.54 -4.04
CA GLY A 179 0.13 10.74 -4.39
C GLY A 179 0.32 9.47 -3.57
N ILE A 180 0.30 9.60 -2.23
CA ILE A 180 0.42 8.45 -1.32
C ILE A 180 -0.76 7.50 -1.48
N PHE A 181 -1.98 8.05 -1.59
CA PHE A 181 -3.19 7.25 -1.73
C PHE A 181 -3.10 6.38 -2.98
N PHE A 182 -2.91 6.97 -4.16
CA PHE A 182 -2.85 6.20 -5.40
C PHE A 182 -1.62 5.30 -5.49
N SER A 183 -0.46 5.74 -5.00
CA SER A 183 0.74 4.89 -4.91
C SER A 183 0.46 3.64 -4.07
N SER A 184 -0.31 3.76 -2.99
CA SER A 184 -0.71 2.60 -2.18
C SER A 184 -1.64 1.64 -2.93
N LYS A 185 -2.52 2.14 -3.82
CA LYS A 185 -3.50 1.31 -4.56
C LYS A 185 -2.96 0.66 -5.82
N VAL A 186 -1.92 1.23 -6.44
CA VAL A 186 -1.31 0.68 -7.66
C VAL A 186 -0.26 -0.40 -7.38
N MET A 187 0.26 -0.46 -6.16
CA MET A 187 1.31 -1.40 -5.74
C MET A 187 0.73 -2.70 -5.18
N ASP A 188 1.46 -3.81 -5.35
CA ASP A 188 1.06 -5.10 -4.75
C ASP A 188 1.42 -5.16 -3.25
N ALA A 189 2.45 -4.41 -2.86
CA ALA A 189 2.68 -4.09 -1.46
C ALA A 189 3.15 -2.64 -1.33
N PHE A 190 2.58 -1.94 -0.36
CA PHE A 190 2.94 -0.58 -0.01
C PHE A 190 3.06 -0.49 1.51
N ALA A 191 4.14 0.08 2.02
CA ALA A 191 4.29 0.25 3.46
C ALA A 191 4.98 1.56 3.80
N ILE A 192 4.57 2.16 4.90
CA ILE A 192 5.16 3.37 5.47
C ILE A 192 5.60 3.03 6.89
N ARG A 193 6.88 3.23 7.17
CA ARG A 193 7.44 3.12 8.51
C ARG A 193 7.97 4.47 8.96
N SER A 194 7.53 4.93 10.13
CA SER A 194 8.01 6.18 10.73
C SER A 194 7.78 6.16 12.24
N GLY A 195 8.82 6.51 13.00
CA GLY A 195 8.81 6.35 14.46
C GLY A 195 8.61 4.88 14.86
N THR A 196 7.63 4.62 15.72
CA THR A 196 7.22 3.27 16.13
C THR A 196 6.13 2.67 15.23
N LEU A 197 5.54 3.46 14.33
CA LEU A 197 4.39 3.03 13.54
C LEU A 197 4.83 2.43 12.20
N HIS A 198 4.16 1.34 11.84
CA HIS A 198 4.32 0.69 10.55
C HIS A 198 2.95 0.43 9.94
N PHE A 199 2.62 1.19 8.90
CA PHE A 199 1.45 1.01 8.06
C PHE A 199 1.81 0.11 6.88
N MET A 200 0.99 -0.90 6.61
CA MET A 200 1.18 -1.81 5.48
C MET A 200 -0.15 -2.02 4.76
N HIS A 201 -0.09 -1.95 3.43
CA HIS A 201 -1.11 -2.38 2.49
C HIS A 201 -0.55 -3.54 1.67
N ASP A 202 -1.25 -4.68 1.65
CA ASP A 202 -0.89 -5.82 0.82
C ASP A 202 -2.05 -6.29 -0.07
N GLU A 203 -1.69 -7.00 -1.14
CA GLU A 203 -2.62 -7.62 -2.11
C GLU A 203 -3.65 -8.56 -1.45
N TRP A 204 -3.44 -8.99 -0.20
CA TRP A 204 -4.33 -9.88 0.55
C TRP A 204 -5.33 -9.15 1.46
N GLY A 205 -5.49 -7.84 1.27
CA GLY A 205 -6.73 -7.15 1.59
C GLY A 205 -6.79 -6.57 2.99
N ALA A 206 -5.65 -6.17 3.54
CA ALA A 206 -5.63 -5.59 4.86
C ALA A 206 -4.62 -4.43 5.02
N ASP A 207 -5.15 -3.20 5.15
CA ASP A 207 -4.43 -2.09 5.78
C ASP A 207 -4.12 -2.42 7.26
N VAL A 208 -2.88 -2.85 7.55
CA VAL A 208 -2.44 -3.26 8.90
C VAL A 208 -1.56 -2.17 9.50
N LEU A 209 -1.83 -1.86 10.77
CA LEU A 209 -0.96 -1.04 11.60
C LEU A 209 -0.23 -1.93 12.62
N LEU A 210 1.09 -1.82 12.66
CA LEU A 210 1.92 -2.50 13.64
C LEU A 210 2.74 -1.53 14.50
N GLU A 211 2.68 -1.78 15.80
CA GLU A 211 3.62 -1.42 16.84
C GLU A 211 5.04 -1.94 16.60
N ARG A 212 6.07 -1.09 16.48
CA ARG A 212 7.47 -1.56 16.51
C ARG A 212 8.23 -1.02 17.72
N PRO A 213 9.05 -1.86 18.39
CA PRO A 213 9.79 -1.46 19.58
C PRO A 213 11.01 -0.57 19.28
N ALA A 214 11.49 -0.55 18.03
CA ALA A 214 12.60 0.29 17.62
C ALA A 214 12.06 1.53 16.88
N GLU A 215 12.43 2.71 17.37
CA GLU A 215 12.14 3.97 16.71
C GLU A 215 12.99 4.08 15.43
N ALA A 216 12.32 4.25 14.30
CA ALA A 216 12.97 4.58 13.03
C ALA A 216 12.85 6.09 12.81
N PRO A 217 13.96 6.86 12.82
CA PRO A 217 13.92 8.28 12.46
C PRO A 217 13.40 8.45 11.02
N GLY A 218 12.76 9.60 10.76
CA GLY A 218 12.21 9.95 9.46
C GLY A 218 11.11 9.03 8.96
N THR A 219 11.07 8.85 7.64
CA THR A 219 10.07 8.03 6.95
C THR A 219 10.76 7.06 6.01
N LEU A 220 10.35 5.80 6.03
CA LEU A 220 10.68 4.79 5.02
C LEU A 220 9.41 4.34 4.32
N VAL A 221 9.34 4.59 3.02
CA VAL A 221 8.32 4.02 2.14
C VAL A 221 8.89 2.81 1.42
N LEU A 222 8.17 1.70 1.45
CA LEU A 222 8.43 0.48 0.66
C LEU A 222 7.31 0.32 -0.36
N MET A 223 7.69 0.07 -1.60
CA MET A 223 6.77 -0.25 -2.69
C MET A 223 7.24 -1.52 -3.39
N ARG A 224 6.34 -2.44 -3.69
CA ARG A 224 6.63 -3.66 -4.46
C ARG A 224 5.56 -3.87 -5.53
N LEU A 225 6.01 -4.26 -6.71
CA LEU A 225 5.16 -4.60 -7.85
C LEU A 225 5.74 -5.81 -8.58
N ALA A 226 4.86 -6.73 -9.00
CA ALA A 226 5.19 -7.83 -9.89
C ALA A 226 5.68 -7.28 -11.24
N ASN A 227 6.77 -7.86 -11.74
CA ASN A 227 7.40 -7.45 -13.00
C ASN A 227 6.50 -7.72 -14.22
N ASP A 228 5.50 -8.59 -14.07
CA ASP A 228 4.53 -8.97 -15.08
C ASP A 228 3.09 -8.54 -14.72
N SER A 229 2.94 -7.51 -13.87
CA SER A 229 1.62 -6.97 -13.52
C SER A 229 0.86 -6.52 -14.77
N GLU A 230 -0.42 -6.92 -14.86
CA GLU A 230 -1.33 -6.50 -15.93
C GLU A 230 -2.03 -5.16 -15.60
N ARG A 231 -1.89 -4.69 -14.36
CA ARG A 231 -2.52 -3.46 -13.87
C ARG A 231 -2.10 -2.26 -14.72
N ARG A 232 -3.04 -1.35 -14.96
CA ARG A 232 -2.77 -0.05 -15.58
C ARG A 232 -3.10 1.08 -14.63
N LEU A 233 -2.29 2.13 -14.65
CA LEU A 233 -2.43 3.28 -13.76
C LEU A 233 -3.81 3.95 -13.89
N ASN A 234 -4.26 4.17 -15.13
CA ASN A 234 -5.56 4.77 -15.43
C ASN A 234 -6.74 3.93 -14.90
N GLU A 235 -6.68 2.60 -15.00
CA GLU A 235 -7.72 1.72 -14.46
C GLU A 235 -7.85 1.83 -12.94
N VAL A 236 -6.76 2.16 -12.24
CA VAL A 236 -6.82 2.43 -10.79
C VAL A 236 -7.41 3.81 -10.55
N PHE A 237 -6.99 4.84 -11.27
CA PHE A 237 -7.55 6.19 -11.12
C PHE A 237 -9.06 6.22 -11.38
N ASP A 238 -9.51 5.55 -12.43
CA ASP A 238 -10.91 5.47 -12.84
C ASP A 238 -11.80 4.82 -11.75
N GLN A 239 -11.26 3.94 -10.89
CA GLN A 239 -12.01 3.34 -9.78
C GLN A 239 -12.39 4.34 -8.68
N PHE A 240 -11.66 5.45 -8.59
CA PHE A 240 -11.82 6.49 -7.58
C PHE A 240 -12.28 7.84 -8.17
N ALA A 241 -12.39 7.92 -9.50
CA ALA A 241 -12.92 9.09 -10.19
C ALA A 241 -14.46 9.12 -10.16
N ALA A 242 -15.04 10.32 -10.18
CA ALA A 242 -16.45 10.48 -10.55
C ALA A 242 -16.63 10.19 -12.05
N PRO A 243 -17.73 9.52 -12.46
CA PRO A 243 -18.12 9.47 -13.85
C PRO A 243 -18.17 10.90 -14.42
N GLU A 244 -17.63 11.10 -15.61
CA GLU A 244 -17.69 12.35 -16.40
C GLU A 244 -16.75 13.49 -15.95
N GLU A 245 -16.33 13.58 -14.68
CA GLU A 245 -15.47 14.66 -14.19
C GLU A 245 -13.97 14.31 -14.13
N TYR A 246 -13.59 13.02 -14.19
CA TYR A 246 -12.21 12.53 -14.01
C TYR A 246 -11.51 13.06 -12.75
N THR A 247 -12.25 13.56 -11.77
CA THR A 247 -11.75 14.06 -10.49
C THR A 247 -11.79 12.94 -9.46
N PHE A 248 -10.76 12.84 -8.61
CA PHE A 248 -10.78 11.95 -7.44
C PHE A 248 -11.97 12.34 -6.56
N ALA A 249 -13.04 11.57 -6.57
CA ALA A 249 -14.31 11.92 -5.94
C ALA A 249 -14.83 10.82 -5.02
N LYS A 250 -14.25 9.63 -5.11
CA LYS A 250 -14.60 8.46 -4.33
C LYS A 250 -13.41 7.99 -3.52
N THR A 251 -13.64 7.64 -2.25
CA THR A 251 -12.62 6.98 -1.40
C THR A 251 -13.19 5.72 -0.74
N ILE A 252 -12.30 4.81 -0.35
CA ILE A 252 -12.64 3.60 0.41
C ILE A 252 -11.87 3.68 1.72
N VAL A 253 -12.61 3.72 2.83
CA VAL A 253 -12.07 3.91 4.18
C VAL A 253 -12.27 2.61 4.97
N PRO A 254 -11.19 1.89 5.30
CA PRO A 254 -11.27 0.74 6.18
C PRO A 254 -11.61 1.20 7.60
N VAL A 255 -12.82 0.90 8.05
CA VAL A 255 -13.38 1.40 9.31
C VAL A 255 -12.59 0.90 10.52
N ARG A 256 -11.98 -0.27 10.41
CA ARG A 256 -11.10 -0.83 11.44
C ARG A 256 -9.89 0.06 11.77
N LEU A 257 -9.44 0.93 10.86
CA LEU A 257 -8.37 1.90 11.13
C LEU A 257 -8.80 2.99 12.13
N ALA A 258 -10.11 3.14 12.37
CA ALA A 258 -10.63 4.00 13.43
C ALA A 258 -10.66 3.31 14.81
N GLN A 259 -10.32 2.01 14.88
CA GLN A 259 -10.16 1.28 16.14
C GLN A 259 -8.75 1.48 16.69
N HIS A 260 -8.63 1.80 17.98
CA HIS A 260 -7.38 1.61 18.71
C HIS A 260 -7.34 0.17 19.26
N GLU A 261 -6.15 -0.33 19.60
CA GLU A 261 -5.95 -1.71 20.07
C GLU A 261 -6.92 -2.10 21.19
N GLY A 262 -7.78 -3.09 20.93
CA GLY A 262 -8.78 -3.58 21.89
C GLY A 262 -10.04 -2.71 22.02
N GLU A 263 -10.13 -1.58 21.33
CA GLU A 263 -11.31 -0.70 21.38
C GLU A 263 -12.41 -1.14 20.42
N LYS A 264 -13.64 -1.12 20.94
CA LYS A 264 -14.86 -1.18 20.14
C LYS A 264 -15.22 0.22 19.62
N LEU A 265 -15.82 0.29 18.43
CA LEU A 265 -16.29 1.55 17.84
C LEU A 265 -17.63 1.94 18.44
N VAL A 266 -17.63 2.59 19.61
CA VAL A 266 -18.86 2.86 20.38
C VAL A 266 -19.18 4.34 20.53
N SER A 267 -18.20 5.23 20.44
CA SER A 267 -18.36 6.64 20.80
C SER A 267 -18.62 7.57 19.59
N ARG A 268 -19.24 8.72 19.86
CA ARG A 268 -19.39 9.79 18.85
C ARG A 268 -18.06 10.42 18.46
N SER A 269 -17.08 10.48 19.37
CA SER A 269 -15.77 11.03 19.05
C SER A 269 -15.02 10.14 18.04
N GLN A 270 -15.09 8.82 18.20
CA GLN A 270 -14.57 7.87 17.20
C GLN A 270 -15.25 8.08 15.84
N ALA A 271 -16.57 8.23 15.82
CA ALA A 271 -17.32 8.49 14.58
C ALA A 271 -16.92 9.81 13.90
N ARG A 272 -16.76 10.90 14.65
CA ARG A 272 -16.33 12.20 14.10
C ARG A 272 -14.93 12.16 13.51
N ARG A 273 -14.00 11.44 14.15
CA ARG A 273 -12.66 11.21 13.59
C ARG A 273 -12.72 10.40 12.29
N LEU A 274 -13.56 9.36 12.27
CA LEU A 274 -13.79 8.59 11.04
C LEU A 274 -14.31 9.50 9.93
N THR A 275 -15.33 10.31 10.19
CA THR A 275 -16.01 11.11 9.16
C THR A 275 -15.34 12.43 8.81
N GLN A 276 -14.29 12.83 9.53
CA GLN A 276 -13.52 14.02 9.21
C GLN A 276 -13.04 13.99 7.75
N ARG A 277 -13.27 15.09 7.02
CA ARG A 277 -12.90 15.29 5.59
C ARG A 277 -13.67 14.45 4.58
N PHE A 278 -14.71 13.73 5.00
CA PHE A 278 -15.57 13.00 4.06
C PHE A 278 -16.30 13.93 3.08
N GLU A 279 -16.57 15.17 3.48
CA GLU A 279 -17.18 16.21 2.65
C GLU A 279 -16.33 16.60 1.42
N LEU A 280 -15.05 16.23 1.39
CA LEU A 280 -14.18 16.40 0.22
C LEU A 280 -14.47 15.37 -0.89
N PHE A 281 -15.31 14.36 -0.61
CA PHE A 281 -15.65 13.28 -1.52
C PHE A 281 -17.15 13.32 -1.84
N GLN A 282 -17.48 12.97 -3.08
CA GLN A 282 -18.86 12.72 -3.48
C GLN A 282 -19.33 11.37 -2.95
N THR A 283 -18.44 10.37 -2.90
CA THR A 283 -18.76 9.03 -2.38
C THR A 283 -17.69 8.54 -1.41
N VAL A 284 -18.10 8.10 -0.23
CA VAL A 284 -17.23 7.44 0.74
C VAL A 284 -17.74 6.03 0.96
N VAL A 285 -16.94 5.05 0.56
CA VAL A 285 -17.19 3.64 0.86
C VAL A 285 -16.60 3.33 2.23
N LEU A 286 -17.44 2.87 3.16
CA LEU A 286 -17.03 2.46 4.49
C LEU A 286 -16.86 0.94 4.49
N ASP A 287 -15.62 0.47 4.54
CA ASP A 287 -15.32 -0.96 4.58
C ASP A 287 -15.26 -1.47 6.02
N PHE A 288 -16.24 -2.28 6.40
CA PHE A 288 -16.36 -2.88 7.74
C PHE A 288 -15.66 -4.25 7.86
N ALA A 289 -14.87 -4.66 6.86
CA ALA A 289 -14.08 -5.88 6.94
C ALA A 289 -13.19 -5.88 8.20
N GLY A 290 -13.35 -6.89 9.05
CA GLY A 290 -12.63 -7.02 10.33
C GLY A 290 -13.25 -6.24 11.50
N VAL A 291 -14.40 -5.59 11.33
CA VAL A 291 -15.13 -4.92 12.42
C VAL A 291 -16.29 -5.82 12.89
N GLU A 292 -16.16 -6.38 14.09
CA GLU A 292 -17.17 -7.30 14.63
C GLU A 292 -18.50 -6.61 14.96
N GLU A 293 -18.45 -5.46 15.63
CA GLU A 293 -19.61 -4.68 16.04
C GLU A 293 -19.30 -3.18 16.17
N ILE A 294 -20.34 -2.36 16.10
CA ILE A 294 -20.30 -0.92 16.39
C ILE A 294 -21.37 -0.57 17.42
N GLY A 295 -21.15 0.49 18.20
CA GLY A 295 -22.11 1.00 19.16
C GLY A 295 -23.15 1.93 18.52
N GLN A 296 -24.29 2.07 19.20
CA GLN A 296 -25.40 2.91 18.73
C GLN A 296 -24.98 4.37 18.52
N ALA A 297 -24.19 4.95 19.43
CA ALA A 297 -23.79 6.36 19.32
C ALA A 297 -22.83 6.60 18.15
N PHE A 298 -21.94 5.63 17.87
CA PHE A 298 -21.10 5.64 16.67
C PHE A 298 -21.95 5.58 15.39
N ALA A 299 -22.86 4.61 15.31
CA ALA A 299 -23.72 4.43 14.14
C ALA A 299 -24.64 5.65 13.88
N ASP A 300 -25.22 6.23 14.94
CA ASP A 300 -26.04 7.45 14.85
C ASP A 300 -25.24 8.62 14.28
N GLU A 301 -24.02 8.82 14.77
CA GLU A 301 -23.17 9.93 14.34
C GLU A 301 -22.73 9.77 12.88
N VAL A 302 -22.30 8.57 12.46
CA VAL A 302 -21.84 8.31 11.09
C VAL A 302 -22.99 8.34 10.08
N PHE A 303 -24.08 7.61 10.32
CA PHE A 303 -25.09 7.36 9.27
C PHE A 303 -26.28 8.32 9.30
N ARG A 304 -26.56 8.96 10.45
CA ARG A 304 -27.63 9.94 10.57
C ARG A 304 -27.07 11.36 10.67
N VAL A 305 -26.25 11.66 11.67
CA VAL A 305 -25.79 13.04 11.92
C VAL A 305 -24.95 13.57 10.76
N PHE A 306 -23.90 12.84 10.36
CA PHE A 306 -23.04 13.27 9.25
C PHE A 306 -23.82 13.42 7.95
N ARG A 307 -24.66 12.44 7.60
CA ARG A 307 -25.46 12.48 6.36
C ARG A 307 -26.43 13.67 6.33
N LEU A 308 -27.02 14.03 7.47
CA LEU A 308 -27.87 15.23 7.56
C LEU A 308 -27.07 16.53 7.39
N ALA A 309 -25.85 16.58 7.91
CA ALA A 309 -24.97 17.72 7.76
C ALA A 309 -24.35 17.84 6.35
N HIS A 310 -24.14 16.71 5.67
CA HIS A 310 -23.46 16.61 4.38
C HIS A 310 -24.27 15.78 3.37
N PRO A 311 -25.45 16.27 2.93
CA PRO A 311 -26.35 15.51 2.05
C PRO A 311 -25.78 15.22 0.66
N ALA A 312 -24.76 15.97 0.22
CA ALA A 312 -24.09 15.78 -1.07
C ALA A 312 -23.07 14.61 -1.06
N THR A 313 -22.65 14.14 0.13
CA THR A 313 -21.68 13.03 0.25
C THR A 313 -22.43 11.72 0.48
N ALA A 314 -22.35 10.80 -0.47
CA ALA A 314 -22.91 9.46 -0.35
C ALA A 314 -22.03 8.57 0.52
N LEU A 315 -22.60 8.01 1.60
CA LEU A 315 -21.94 7.00 2.43
C LEU A 315 -22.43 5.60 2.05
N LEU A 316 -21.50 4.72 1.63
CA LEU A 316 -21.79 3.36 1.19
C LEU A 316 -21.10 2.33 2.09
N PRO A 317 -21.79 1.72 3.07
CA PRO A 317 -21.19 0.68 3.90
C PRO A 317 -21.09 -0.67 3.15
N ILE A 318 -19.93 -1.32 3.24
CA ILE A 318 -19.68 -2.67 2.68
C ILE A 318 -19.09 -3.60 3.75
N HIS A 319 -19.14 -4.91 3.49
CA HIS A 319 -18.59 -5.95 4.38
C HIS A 319 -19.07 -5.88 5.84
N MET A 320 -20.31 -5.43 6.07
CA MET A 320 -20.89 -5.39 7.41
C MET A 320 -21.18 -6.79 7.96
N THR A 321 -20.86 -7.01 9.23
CA THR A 321 -21.39 -8.16 9.98
C THR A 321 -22.88 -7.95 10.29
N PRO A 322 -23.64 -8.99 10.69
CA PRO A 322 -25.02 -8.83 11.12
C PRO A 322 -25.18 -7.83 12.28
N ALA A 323 -24.21 -7.74 13.20
CA ALA A 323 -24.24 -6.79 14.31
C ALA A 323 -24.10 -5.34 13.82
N VAL A 324 -23.17 -5.09 12.89
CA VAL A 324 -22.97 -3.78 12.26
C VAL A 324 -24.20 -3.37 11.44
N ASP A 325 -24.75 -4.26 10.62
CA ASP A 325 -25.93 -4.01 9.80
C ASP A 325 -27.17 -3.65 10.65
N ASN A 326 -27.37 -4.31 11.79
CA ASN A 326 -28.44 -3.98 12.72
C ASN A 326 -28.32 -2.55 13.26
N MET A 327 -27.11 -2.10 13.61
CA MET A 327 -26.87 -0.73 14.07
C MET A 327 -27.01 0.30 12.96
N PHE A 328 -26.52 -0.01 11.76
CA PHE A 328 -26.73 0.80 10.56
C PHE A 328 -28.23 1.02 10.30
N LYS A 329 -29.02 -0.05 10.21
CA LYS A 329 -30.48 0.01 10.02
C LYS A 329 -31.17 0.81 11.11
N ARG A 330 -30.73 0.68 12.36
CA ARG A 330 -31.28 1.44 13.49
C ARG A 330 -31.03 2.94 13.36
N ALA A 331 -29.80 3.34 13.02
CA ALA A 331 -29.45 4.74 12.80
C ALA A 331 -30.25 5.35 11.62
N MET A 332 -30.45 4.57 10.56
CA MET A 332 -31.22 5.00 9.38
C MET A 332 -32.72 5.14 9.67
N LYS A 333 -33.32 4.30 10.51
CA LYS A 333 -34.74 4.44 10.89
C LYS A 333 -35.05 5.72 11.67
N GLY A 334 -34.08 6.23 12.44
CA GLY A 334 -34.22 7.50 13.17
C GLY A 334 -34.17 8.76 12.28
N SER A 335 -34.08 8.62 10.96
CA SER A 335 -34.10 9.75 10.01
C SER A 335 -35.48 10.04 9.38
N ASN A 336 -36.51 9.26 9.72
CA ASN A 336 -37.88 9.41 9.22
C ASN A 336 -38.86 10.04 10.23
N THR A 337 -38.35 10.78 11.22
CA THR A 337 -39.14 11.55 12.21
C THR A 337 -38.58 12.95 12.30
#